data_AF-A0A2V8R6M7-F1
#
_entry.id   AF-A0A2V8R6M7-F1
#
_cell.length_a   1.000
_cell.length_b   1.000
_cell.length_c   1.000
_cell.angle_alpha   90.00
_cell.angle_beta   90.00
_cell.angle_gamma   90.00
#
_symmetry.space_group_name_H-M   'P 1'
#
loop_
_entity.id
_entity.type
_entity.pdbx_description
1 polymer ?
#
loop_
_entity_poly.entity_id
_entity_poly.type
_entity_poly.pdbx_seq_one_letter_code
_entity_poly.pdbx_strand_id
1 'polypeptide(L)'
;MSAACRSGGAGAGDESVGIVVVNAPSAGVVRRVLVSEGAAVNEGAGIIEIAVRTQPQGALVSPTEDPVARAAKNIGTAQNETESARAEVVRAEVEVQRLAPLVAAGQASQGELDGARAVYERAEQRLQRAQASAQSAQSGLVAARQQQLNGTTARSVPAEQTVVARATSAGRVAVVNVREGDVVTLGQPLATLRAGGQ
;
A
#
# COMPACT_ATOMS: atom_id res chain seq x y z
N MET A 1 76.55 5.86 -49.77
CA MET A 1 76.14 4.88 -48.75
C MET A 1 75.85 5.65 -47.48
N SER A 2 74.58 5.95 -47.22
CA SER A 2 74.15 6.61 -45.98
C SER A 2 72.95 5.86 -45.43
N ALA A 3 73.13 5.21 -44.29
CA ALA A 3 72.07 4.69 -43.45
C ALA A 3 72.54 4.71 -42.00
N ALA A 4 71.85 5.46 -41.16
CA ALA A 4 71.75 5.20 -39.73
C ALA A 4 70.46 5.83 -39.19
N CYS A 5 69.62 4.95 -38.66
CA CYS A 5 68.33 5.21 -38.07
C CYS A 5 68.47 5.70 -36.63
N ARG A 6 67.59 6.60 -36.17
CA ARG A 6 66.98 6.53 -34.83
C ARG A 6 65.80 7.52 -34.73
N SER A 7 64.61 7.04 -35.05
CA SER A 7 63.35 7.67 -34.65
C SER A 7 62.88 7.01 -33.35
N GLY A 8 63.10 7.69 -32.23
CA GLY A 8 62.34 7.44 -31.01
C GLY A 8 61.14 8.37 -31.02
N GLY A 9 59.94 7.82 -31.25
CA GLY A 9 58.72 8.61 -31.35
C GLY A 9 57.54 7.86 -30.74
N ALA A 10 57.28 8.19 -29.48
CA ALA A 10 55.99 8.17 -28.78
C ALA A 10 55.07 6.96 -29.02
N GLY A 11 55.11 6.02 -28.08
CA GLY A 11 53.97 5.12 -27.85
C GLY A 11 52.76 5.96 -27.45
N ALA A 12 51.75 6.00 -28.30
CA ALA A 12 50.40 6.37 -27.92
C ALA A 12 49.87 5.24 -27.04
N GLY A 13 50.08 5.39 -25.73
CA GLY A 13 49.42 4.57 -24.71
C GLY A 13 47.92 4.85 -24.77
N ASP A 14 47.18 3.82 -25.15
CA ASP A 14 45.74 3.71 -25.00
C ASP A 14 45.37 3.74 -23.51
N GLU A 15 45.30 4.95 -22.93
CA GLU A 15 44.65 5.18 -21.64
C GLU A 15 43.14 5.09 -21.86
N SER A 16 42.64 3.86 -21.92
CA SER A 16 41.22 3.58 -21.72
C SER A 16 40.83 3.90 -20.26
N VAL A 17 40.80 5.19 -19.93
CA VAL A 17 40.24 5.68 -18.66
C VAL A 17 38.75 5.36 -18.70
N GLY A 18 38.38 4.21 -18.15
CA GLY A 18 36.99 3.80 -18.04
C GLY A 18 36.22 4.82 -17.21
N ILE A 19 35.45 5.68 -17.87
CA ILE A 19 34.52 6.60 -17.20
C ILE A 19 33.26 5.80 -16.88
N VAL A 20 32.95 5.65 -15.60
CA VAL A 20 31.77 4.93 -15.13
C VAL A 20 30.78 5.93 -14.55
N VAL A 21 29.56 5.95 -15.08
CA VAL A 21 28.50 6.85 -14.63
C VAL A 21 27.62 6.13 -13.61
N VAL A 22 27.45 6.75 -12.44
CA VAL A 22 26.56 6.27 -11.39
C VAL A 22 25.21 6.96 -11.56
N ASN A 23 24.18 6.15 -11.83
CA ASN A 23 22.82 6.63 -12.04
C ASN A 23 21.97 6.51 -10.77
N ALA A 24 20.94 7.34 -10.67
CA ALA A 24 19.98 7.29 -9.58
C ALA A 24 19.17 5.99 -9.61
N PRO A 25 19.20 5.16 -8.54
CA PRO A 25 18.42 3.92 -8.47
C PRO A 25 16.92 4.18 -8.31
N SER A 26 16.51 5.40 -7.92
CA SER A 26 15.12 5.78 -7.70
C SER A 26 14.96 7.29 -7.83
N ALA A 27 13.76 7.74 -8.22
CA ALA A 27 13.41 9.16 -8.20
C ALA A 27 13.13 9.62 -6.76
N GLY A 28 13.64 10.79 -6.36
CA GLY A 28 13.49 11.30 -5.01
C GLY A 28 14.26 12.60 -4.76
N VAL A 29 14.39 12.99 -3.50
CA VAL A 29 15.17 14.17 -3.09
C VAL A 29 16.49 13.70 -2.50
N VAL A 30 17.60 14.28 -2.93
CA VAL A 30 18.92 14.00 -2.34
C VAL A 30 18.93 14.49 -0.90
N ARG A 31 19.07 13.57 0.06
CA ARG A 31 19.10 13.91 1.49
C ARG A 31 20.49 14.33 1.93
N ARG A 32 21.50 13.57 1.50
CA ARG A 32 22.91 13.86 1.77
C ARG A 32 23.83 13.20 0.76
N VAL A 33 24.96 13.85 0.52
CA VAL A 33 26.03 13.30 -0.30
C VAL A 33 27.10 12.71 0.63
N LEU A 34 27.37 11.40 0.52
CA LEU A 34 28.26 10.68 1.44
C LEU A 34 29.74 10.78 1.05
N VAL A 35 30.04 11.17 -0.19
CA VAL A 35 31.40 11.20 -0.73
C VAL A 35 31.68 12.51 -1.46
N SER A 36 32.91 12.99 -1.38
CA SER A 36 33.36 14.21 -2.06
C SER A 36 34.10 13.89 -3.36
N GLU A 37 34.19 14.88 -4.26
CA GLU A 37 35.03 14.78 -5.46
C GLU A 37 36.48 14.45 -5.08
N GLY A 38 37.12 13.58 -5.85
CA GLY A 38 38.47 13.08 -5.57
C GLY A 38 38.56 11.95 -4.53
N ALA A 39 37.46 11.58 -3.88
CA ALA A 39 37.44 10.45 -2.95
C ALA A 39 37.58 9.10 -3.70
N ALA A 40 38.33 8.17 -3.12
CA ALA A 40 38.38 6.79 -3.58
C ALA A 40 37.17 6.03 -3.03
N VAL A 41 36.46 5.31 -3.90
CA VAL A 41 35.29 4.51 -3.56
C VAL A 41 35.47 3.09 -4.07
N ASN A 42 35.00 2.11 -3.30
CA ASN A 42 34.98 0.71 -3.71
C ASN A 42 33.69 0.40 -4.48
N GLU A 43 33.69 -0.69 -5.24
CA GLU A 43 32.48 -1.22 -5.86
C GLU A 43 31.40 -1.47 -4.79
N GLY A 44 30.17 -1.01 -5.05
CA GLY A 44 29.05 -1.10 -4.12
C GLY A 44 29.05 -0.09 -2.98
N ALA A 45 30.05 0.80 -2.87
CA ALA A 45 30.08 1.84 -1.85
C ALA A 45 28.95 2.86 -2.05
N GLY A 46 28.31 3.29 -0.96
CA GLY A 46 27.25 4.29 -1.00
C GLY A 46 27.80 5.68 -1.27
N ILE A 47 27.33 6.32 -2.34
CA ILE A 47 27.78 7.66 -2.78
C ILE A 47 26.78 8.72 -2.33
N ILE A 48 25.48 8.50 -2.54
CA ILE A 48 24.42 9.48 -2.27
C ILE A 48 23.23 8.80 -1.59
N GLU A 49 22.63 9.46 -0.61
CA GLU A 49 21.34 9.06 -0.04
C GLU A 49 20.20 9.85 -0.66
N ILE A 50 19.22 9.14 -1.22
CA ILE A 50 18.02 9.69 -1.83
C ILE A 50 16.83 9.36 -0.94
N ALA A 51 16.13 10.37 -0.45
CA ALA A 51 14.83 10.21 0.17
C ALA A 51 13.79 9.97 -0.93
N VAL A 52 13.32 8.73 -1.02
CA VAL A 52 12.22 8.35 -1.89
C VAL A 52 10.95 8.46 -1.07
N ARG A 53 10.00 9.27 -1.54
CA ARG A 53 8.64 9.22 -1.03
C ARG A 53 8.01 7.95 -1.57
N THR A 54 8.14 6.86 -0.84
CA THR A 54 7.34 5.67 -1.10
C THR A 54 5.91 6.01 -0.75
N GLN A 55 5.15 6.42 -1.76
CA GLN A 55 3.71 6.44 -1.66
C GLN A 55 3.32 4.97 -1.42
N PRO A 56 2.72 4.61 -0.26
CA PRO A 56 2.29 3.25 -0.05
C PRO A 56 1.24 2.94 -1.12
N GLN A 57 1.60 2.12 -2.10
CA GLN A 57 0.67 1.50 -3.03
C GLN A 57 -0.12 0.43 -2.28
N GLY A 58 -0.96 0.87 -1.36
CA GLY A 58 -1.99 0.08 -0.71
C GLY A 58 -3.28 0.86 -0.85
N ALA A 59 -4.11 0.46 -1.82
CA ALA A 59 -5.51 0.82 -2.01
C ALA A 59 -5.92 2.22 -1.49
N LEU A 60 -6.04 3.18 -2.40
CA LEU A 60 -6.82 4.40 -2.18
C LEU A 60 -8.30 4.03 -1.98
N VAL A 61 -8.65 3.55 -0.78
CA VAL A 61 -9.96 3.82 -0.21
C VAL A 61 -9.84 5.26 0.27
N SER A 62 -10.49 6.20 -0.42
CA SER A 62 -10.45 7.63 -0.09
C SER A 62 -10.53 7.84 1.43
N PRO A 63 -9.47 8.39 2.07
CA PRO A 63 -9.41 8.54 3.53
C PRO A 63 -10.23 9.74 4.03
N THR A 64 -11.12 10.29 3.21
CA THR A 64 -11.88 11.49 3.56
C THR A 64 -13.10 11.21 4.45
N GLU A 65 -13.46 9.94 4.64
CA GLU A 65 -14.57 9.58 5.50
C GLU A 65 -14.07 9.20 6.90
N ASP A 66 -14.49 10.00 7.89
CA ASP A 66 -14.29 9.76 9.30
C ASP A 66 -14.63 8.29 9.65
N PRO A 67 -13.70 7.51 10.24
CA PRO A 67 -13.94 6.11 10.58
C PRO A 67 -15.16 5.93 11.49
N VAL A 68 -15.48 6.93 12.33
CA VAL A 68 -16.67 6.94 13.17
C VAL A 68 -17.93 7.16 12.33
N ALA A 69 -17.90 8.06 11.34
CA ALA A 69 -19.04 8.29 10.44
C ALA A 69 -19.36 7.05 9.60
N ARG A 70 -18.34 6.33 9.11
CA ARG A 70 -18.52 5.04 8.42
C ARG A 70 -19.11 3.98 9.34
N ALA A 71 -18.59 3.85 10.56
CA ALA A 71 -19.13 2.91 11.53
C ALA A 71 -20.59 3.22 11.91
N ALA A 72 -20.95 4.50 12.04
CA ALA A 72 -22.33 4.93 12.30
C ALA A 72 -23.28 4.56 11.14
N LYS A 73 -22.86 4.74 9.88
CA LYS A 73 -23.64 4.29 8.71
C LYS A 73 -23.87 2.78 8.74
N ASN A 74 -22.84 2.00 9.06
CA ASN A 74 -22.95 0.55 9.14
C ASN A 74 -23.95 0.10 10.23
N ILE A 75 -24.00 0.80 11.36
CA ILE A 75 -25.01 0.55 12.40
C ILE A 75 -26.41 0.83 11.87
N GLY A 76 -26.62 1.96 11.19
CA GLY A 76 -27.91 2.30 10.59
C GLY A 76 -28.40 1.24 9.62
N THR A 77 -27.53 0.76 8.73
CA THR A 77 -27.84 -0.35 7.82
C THR A 77 -28.20 -1.63 8.58
N ALA A 78 -27.39 -2.03 9.57
CA ALA A 78 -27.64 -3.25 10.33
C ALA A 78 -28.92 -3.19 11.19
N GLN A 79 -29.29 -2.01 11.68
CA GLN A 79 -30.56 -1.79 12.39
C GLN A 79 -31.74 -1.94 11.44
N ASN A 80 -31.68 -1.32 10.26
CA ASN A 80 -32.72 -1.45 9.22
C ASN A 80 -32.88 -2.91 8.77
N GLU A 81 -31.77 -3.64 8.60
CA GLU A 81 -31.80 -5.08 8.29
C GLU A 81 -32.46 -5.90 9.41
N THR A 82 -32.17 -5.57 10.67
CA THR A 82 -32.78 -6.23 11.82
C THR A 82 -34.28 -5.98 11.87
N GLU A 83 -34.72 -4.74 11.66
CA GLU A 83 -36.14 -4.38 11.64
C GLU A 83 -36.87 -5.06 10.48
N SER A 84 -36.28 -5.05 9.28
CA SER A 84 -36.83 -5.76 8.12
C SER A 84 -36.95 -7.27 8.37
N ALA A 85 -35.95 -7.89 8.99
CA ALA A 85 -36.00 -9.31 9.31
C ALA A 85 -37.02 -9.64 10.40
N ARG A 86 -37.21 -8.76 11.39
CA ARG A 86 -38.29 -8.90 12.40
C ARG A 86 -39.66 -8.85 11.74
N ALA A 87 -39.89 -7.90 10.84
CA ALA A 87 -41.15 -7.78 10.12
C ALA A 87 -41.46 -9.03 9.28
N GLU A 88 -40.43 -9.65 8.69
CA GLU A 88 -40.55 -10.90 7.94
C GLU A 88 -40.95 -12.08 8.84
N VAL A 89 -40.33 -12.21 10.03
CA VAL A 89 -40.71 -13.24 11.03
C VAL A 89 -42.17 -13.08 11.44
N VAL A 90 -42.59 -11.87 11.82
CA VAL A 90 -43.98 -11.59 12.23
C VAL A 90 -44.96 -11.93 11.11
N ARG A 91 -44.64 -11.54 9.87
CA ARG A 91 -45.49 -11.86 8.71
C ARG A 91 -45.61 -13.37 8.50
N ALA A 92 -44.50 -14.11 8.58
CA ALA A 92 -44.50 -15.55 8.42
C ALA A 92 -45.24 -16.27 9.55
N GLU A 93 -45.10 -15.78 10.78
CA GLU A 93 -45.80 -16.28 11.97
C GLU A 93 -47.31 -16.16 11.81
N VAL A 94 -47.78 -14.98 11.39
CA VAL A 94 -49.21 -14.74 11.12
C VAL A 94 -49.74 -15.72 10.06
N GLU A 95 -48.97 -16.03 9.03
CA GLU A 95 -49.40 -16.98 8.01
C GLU A 95 -49.51 -18.42 8.56
N VAL A 96 -48.56 -18.85 9.39
CA VAL A 96 -48.66 -20.14 10.09
C VAL A 96 -49.89 -20.18 11.00
N GLN A 97 -50.12 -19.12 11.78
CA GLN A 97 -51.28 -19.01 12.67
C GLN A 97 -52.61 -18.99 11.90
N ARG A 98 -52.63 -18.39 10.70
CA ARG A 98 -53.79 -18.36 9.81
C ARG A 98 -54.08 -19.73 9.18
N LEU A 99 -53.05 -20.46 8.76
CA LEU A 99 -53.20 -21.74 8.08
C LEU A 99 -53.53 -22.89 9.04
N ALA A 100 -52.99 -22.89 10.26
CA ALA A 100 -53.21 -23.94 11.25
C ALA A 100 -54.70 -24.30 11.47
N PRO A 101 -55.63 -23.35 11.72
CA PRO A 101 -57.04 -23.67 11.88
C PRO A 101 -57.71 -24.10 10.56
N LEU A 102 -57.25 -23.59 9.41
CA LEU A 102 -57.79 -23.96 8.10
C LEU A 102 -57.44 -25.41 7.73
N VAL A 103 -56.22 -25.85 8.06
CA VAL A 103 -55.82 -27.25 7.91
C VAL A 103 -56.61 -28.15 8.85
N ALA A 104 -56.81 -27.73 10.10
CA ALA A 104 -57.64 -28.47 11.06
C ALA A 104 -59.11 -28.61 10.59
N ALA A 105 -59.63 -27.59 9.88
CA ALA A 105 -60.95 -27.62 9.26
C ALA A 105 -60.99 -28.36 7.91
N GLY A 106 -59.86 -28.88 7.42
CA GLY A 106 -59.75 -29.55 6.10
C GLY A 106 -59.88 -28.60 4.90
N GLN A 107 -59.80 -27.28 5.13
CA GLN A 107 -59.90 -26.24 4.10
C GLN A 107 -58.55 -25.87 3.46
N ALA A 108 -57.45 -26.28 4.10
CA ALA A 108 -56.08 -26.14 3.58
C ALA A 108 -55.34 -27.48 3.74
N SER A 109 -54.28 -27.66 2.96
CA SER A 109 -53.44 -28.85 3.00
C SER A 109 -52.33 -28.76 4.05
N GLN A 110 -51.87 -29.90 4.57
CA GLN A 110 -50.70 -29.95 5.46
C GLN A 110 -49.44 -29.40 4.78
N GLY A 111 -49.28 -29.63 3.48
CA GLY A 111 -48.14 -29.10 2.72
C GLY A 111 -48.09 -27.57 2.69
N GLU A 112 -49.22 -26.88 2.69
CA GLU A 112 -49.26 -25.41 2.79
C GLU A 112 -48.80 -24.93 4.18
N LEU A 113 -49.25 -25.60 5.25
CA LEU A 113 -48.81 -25.28 6.61
C LEU A 113 -47.32 -25.55 6.81
N ASP A 114 -46.82 -26.66 6.29
CA ASP A 114 -45.39 -26.99 6.34
C ASP A 114 -44.55 -26.00 5.52
N GLY A 115 -45.05 -25.58 4.35
CA GLY A 115 -44.45 -24.50 3.57
C GLY A 115 -44.36 -23.18 4.33
N ALA A 116 -45.43 -22.79 5.02
CA ALA A 116 -45.45 -21.58 5.86
C ALA A 116 -44.49 -21.68 7.04
N ARG A 117 -44.41 -22.85 7.70
CA ARG A 117 -43.42 -23.10 8.78
C ARG A 117 -41.99 -22.98 8.28
N ALA A 118 -41.68 -23.54 7.10
CA ALA A 118 -40.36 -23.40 6.49
C ALA A 118 -40.03 -21.95 6.11
N VAL A 119 -41.03 -21.12 5.78
CA VAL A 119 -40.82 -19.67 5.60
C VAL A 119 -40.52 -19.00 6.94
N TYR A 120 -41.27 -19.33 7.99
CA TYR A 120 -41.06 -18.81 9.35
C TYR A 120 -39.65 -19.13 9.87
N GLU A 121 -39.21 -20.39 9.78
CA GLU A 121 -37.86 -20.80 10.21
C GLU A 121 -36.76 -20.07 9.46
N ARG A 122 -36.91 -19.87 8.14
CA ARG A 122 -35.95 -19.09 7.34
C ARG A 122 -35.93 -17.62 7.75
N ALA A 123 -37.08 -17.05 8.07
CA ALA A 123 -37.18 -15.68 8.58
C ALA A 123 -36.48 -15.54 9.94
N GLU A 124 -36.64 -16.52 10.85
CA GLU A 124 -35.94 -16.54 12.14
C GLU A 124 -34.41 -16.59 11.96
N GLN A 125 -33.93 -17.46 11.07
CA GLN A 125 -32.49 -17.52 10.75
C GLN A 125 -31.98 -16.19 10.18
N ARG A 126 -32.78 -15.51 9.34
CA ARG A 126 -32.44 -14.19 8.81
C ARG A 126 -32.37 -13.16 9.93
N LEU A 127 -33.32 -13.19 10.87
CA LEU A 127 -33.33 -12.32 12.04
C LEU A 127 -32.09 -12.53 12.91
N GLN A 128 -31.70 -13.79 13.18
CA GLN A 128 -30.50 -14.10 13.95
C GLN A 128 -29.23 -13.55 13.27
N ARG A 129 -29.09 -13.73 11.95
CA ARG A 129 -27.98 -13.16 11.18
C ARG A 129 -27.96 -11.63 11.22
N ALA A 130 -29.11 -10.99 11.09
CA ALA A 130 -29.21 -9.53 11.18
C ALA A 130 -28.84 -9.00 12.57
N GLN A 131 -29.25 -9.69 13.64
CA GLN A 131 -28.86 -9.35 15.01
C GLN A 131 -27.34 -9.49 15.22
N ALA A 132 -26.73 -10.56 14.73
CA ALA A 132 -25.29 -10.76 14.79
C ALA A 132 -24.52 -9.66 14.01
N SER A 133 -25.04 -9.26 12.84
CA SER A 133 -24.53 -8.14 12.07
C SER A 133 -24.59 -6.83 12.86
N ALA A 134 -25.73 -6.54 13.51
CA ALA A 134 -25.90 -5.36 14.34
C ALA A 134 -24.94 -5.32 15.54
N GLN A 135 -24.73 -6.46 16.22
CA GLN A 135 -23.75 -6.57 17.32
C GLN A 135 -22.30 -6.34 16.82
N SER A 136 -21.97 -6.87 15.65
CA SER A 136 -20.67 -6.68 15.02
C SER A 136 -20.45 -5.21 14.62
N ALA A 137 -21.48 -4.55 14.08
CA ALA A 137 -21.43 -3.13 13.74
C ALA A 137 -21.23 -2.23 14.98
N GLN A 138 -21.88 -2.56 16.11
CA GLN A 138 -21.69 -1.86 17.38
C GLN A 138 -20.26 -2.02 17.90
N SER A 139 -19.72 -3.24 17.86
CA SER A 139 -18.34 -3.53 18.25
C SER A 139 -17.34 -2.77 17.35
N GLY A 140 -17.63 -2.69 16.05
CA GLY A 140 -16.86 -1.92 15.08
C GLY A 140 -16.83 -0.42 15.38
N LEU A 141 -17.93 0.17 15.86
CA LEU A 141 -17.96 1.57 16.27
C LEU A 141 -17.10 1.84 17.52
N VAL A 142 -17.11 0.93 18.50
CA VAL A 142 -16.24 1.04 19.68
C VAL A 142 -14.77 0.98 19.25
N ALA A 143 -14.42 0.05 18.37
CA ALA A 143 -13.07 -0.05 17.82
C ALA A 143 -12.66 1.20 17.03
N ALA A 144 -13.55 1.73 16.19
CA ALA A 144 -13.31 2.97 15.43
C ALA A 144 -13.10 4.18 16.37
N ARG A 145 -13.88 4.28 17.46
CA ARG A 145 -13.72 5.33 18.47
C ARG A 145 -12.38 5.21 19.19
N GLN A 146 -11.94 3.99 19.53
CA GLN A 146 -10.62 3.76 20.12
C GLN A 146 -9.49 4.12 19.15
N GLN A 147 -9.63 3.79 17.86
CA GLN A 147 -8.68 4.18 16.82
C GLN A 147 -8.61 5.69 16.64
N GLN A 148 -9.73 6.41 16.73
CA GLN A 148 -9.72 7.88 16.66
C GLN A 148 -9.02 8.51 17.87
N LEU A 149 -9.27 7.98 19.08
CA LEU A 149 -8.58 8.43 20.29
C LEU A 149 -7.07 8.17 20.21
N ASN A 150 -6.67 6.98 19.74
CA ASN A 150 -5.26 6.60 19.59
C ASN A 150 -4.61 7.23 18.32
N GLY A 151 -5.43 7.64 17.35
CA GLY A 151 -5.04 8.16 16.05
C GLY A 151 -4.76 9.65 16.02
N THR A 152 -5.07 10.39 17.10
CA THR A 152 -4.64 11.80 17.24
C THR A 152 -3.13 11.97 17.39
N THR A 153 -2.36 10.88 17.53
CA THR A 153 -0.89 10.87 17.46
C THR A 153 -0.31 10.38 16.12
N ALA A 154 -1.10 9.83 15.21
CA ALA A 154 -0.61 9.36 13.92
C ALA A 154 -0.82 10.42 12.84
N ARG A 155 -0.10 11.54 12.96
CA ARG A 155 0.19 12.37 11.78
C ARG A 155 0.90 11.45 10.80
N SER A 156 0.25 11.13 9.69
CA SER A 156 0.81 10.39 8.56
C SER A 156 1.99 11.19 7.98
N VAL A 157 3.15 11.06 8.62
CA VAL A 157 4.42 11.36 7.98
C VAL A 157 4.53 10.30 6.88
N PRO A 158 4.55 10.68 5.59
CA PRO A 158 4.85 9.71 4.55
C PRO A 158 6.16 9.03 4.92
N ALA A 159 6.17 7.69 4.90
CA ALA A 159 7.39 6.94 5.17
C ALA A 159 8.41 7.32 4.09
N GLU A 160 9.33 8.21 4.42
CA GLU A 160 10.47 8.54 3.58
C GLU A 160 11.43 7.36 3.64
N GLN A 161 11.46 6.56 2.58
CA GLN A 161 12.44 5.49 2.47
C GLN A 161 13.75 6.09 1.96
N THR A 162 14.82 5.94 2.73
CA THR A 162 16.15 6.36 2.27
C THR A 162 16.75 5.26 1.41
N VAL A 163 16.95 5.55 0.12
CA VAL A 163 17.62 4.66 -0.85
C VAL A 163 19.03 5.18 -1.10
N VAL A 164 20.03 4.32 -0.97
CA VAL A 164 21.44 4.69 -1.21
C VAL A 164 21.81 4.37 -2.65
N ALA A 165 22.25 5.38 -3.41
CA ALA A 165 22.89 5.21 -4.71
C ALA A 165 24.31 4.68 -4.50
N ARG A 166 24.62 3.53 -5.10
CA ARG A 166 25.89 2.82 -4.93
C ARG A 166 26.78 2.96 -6.16
N ALA A 167 28.09 2.99 -5.94
CA ALA A 167 29.10 2.92 -6.99
C ALA A 167 28.98 1.58 -7.74
N THR A 168 28.93 1.62 -9.07
CA THR A 168 28.89 0.42 -9.92
C THR A 168 30.27 -0.17 -10.19
N SER A 169 31.35 0.55 -9.90
CA SER A 169 32.74 0.07 -9.99
C SER A 169 33.62 0.78 -8.96
N ALA A 170 34.75 0.15 -8.59
CA ALA A 170 35.79 0.83 -7.80
C ALA A 170 36.50 1.91 -8.61
N GLY A 171 36.85 3.03 -7.98
CA GLY A 171 37.50 4.15 -8.67
C GLY A 171 37.54 5.44 -7.86
N ARG A 172 37.94 6.53 -8.51
CA ARG A 172 37.95 7.86 -7.91
C ARG A 172 36.79 8.69 -8.44
N VAL A 173 36.04 9.33 -7.55
CA VAL A 173 34.96 10.26 -7.94
C VAL A 173 35.56 11.43 -8.70
N ALA A 174 35.16 11.60 -9.95
CA ALA A 174 35.61 12.68 -10.81
C ALA A 174 34.76 13.93 -10.61
N VAL A 175 33.43 13.79 -10.71
CA VAL A 175 32.46 14.89 -10.57
C VAL A 175 31.18 14.38 -9.91
N VAL A 176 30.60 15.19 -9.02
CA VAL A 176 29.26 14.96 -8.46
C VAL A 176 28.31 16.02 -9.00
N ASN A 177 27.26 15.60 -9.71
CA ASN A 177 26.34 16.50 -10.43
C ASN A 177 25.12 16.93 -9.62
N VAL A 178 25.04 16.52 -8.34
CA VAL A 178 23.87 16.74 -7.48
C VAL A 178 24.28 17.26 -6.12
N ARG A 179 23.41 18.05 -5.51
CA ARG A 179 23.58 18.65 -4.18
C ARG A 179 22.49 18.18 -3.22
N GLU A 180 22.75 18.37 -1.93
CA GLU A 180 21.73 18.14 -0.90
C GLU A 180 20.50 19.03 -1.18
N GLY A 181 19.32 18.41 -1.19
CA GLY A 181 18.06 19.07 -1.53
C GLY A 181 17.66 19.01 -3.01
N ASP A 182 18.54 18.53 -3.91
CA ASP A 182 18.19 18.41 -5.33
C ASP A 182 17.19 17.28 -5.59
N VAL A 183 16.26 17.52 -6.51
CA VAL A 183 15.30 16.52 -6.98
C VAL A 183 15.94 15.72 -8.11
N VAL A 184 15.97 14.40 -7.98
CA VAL A 184 16.56 13.49 -8.97
C VAL A 184 15.52 12.54 -9.53
N THR A 185 15.61 12.21 -10.81
CA THR A 185 14.75 11.24 -11.51
C THR A 185 15.41 9.88 -11.63
N LEU A 186 14.62 8.82 -11.82
CA LEU A 186 15.14 7.46 -12.02
C LEU A 186 16.08 7.44 -13.24
N GLY A 187 17.30 6.91 -13.05
CA GLY A 187 18.31 6.82 -14.11
C GLY A 187 19.09 8.11 -14.37
N GLN A 188 18.82 9.20 -13.64
CA GLN A 188 19.58 10.45 -13.78
C GLN A 188 21.04 10.23 -13.38
N PRO A 189 22.02 10.74 -14.16
CA PRO A 189 23.43 10.63 -13.82
C PRO A 189 23.75 11.49 -12.59
N LEU A 190 24.17 10.83 -11.50
CA LEU A 190 24.44 11.47 -10.22
C LEU A 190 25.91 11.83 -10.04
N ALA A 191 26.80 10.92 -10.43
CA ALA A 191 28.25 11.11 -10.31
C ALA A 191 28.99 10.34 -11.42
N THR A 192 30.17 10.82 -11.77
CA THR A 192 31.10 10.12 -12.65
C THR A 192 32.31 9.63 -11.88
N LEU A 193 32.68 8.38 -12.12
CA LEU A 193 33.83 7.70 -11.53
C LEU A 193 34.88 7.52 -12.63
N ARG A 194 36.16 7.74 -12.28
CA ARG A 194 37.28 7.25 -13.07
C ARG A 194 37.70 5.91 -12.51
N ALA A 195 37.56 4.86 -13.31
CA ALA A 195 38.08 3.55 -12.95
C ALA A 195 39.60 3.65 -12.77
N GLY A 196 40.09 3.27 -11.59
CA GLY A 196 41.52 3.19 -11.32
C GLY A 196 42.05 1.90 -11.91
N GLY A 197 42.78 1.98 -13.02
CA GLY A 197 43.77 0.96 -13.34
C GLY A 197 44.86 1.00 -12.27
N GLN A 198 45.29 -0.18 -11.80
CA GLN A 198 46.52 -0.29 -11.01
C GLN A 198 47.72 0.23 -11.81
#